data_AF-A0A959WEG6-F1
#
_entry.id   AF-A0A959WEG6-F1
#
_cell.length_a   1.000
_cell.length_b   1.000
_cell.length_c   1.000
_cell.angle_alpha   90.00
_cell.angle_beta   90.00
_cell.angle_gamma   90.00
#
_symmetry.space_group_name_H-M   'P 1'
#
loop_
_entity.id
_entity.type
_entity.pdbx_description
1 polymer ?
#
loop_
_entity_poly.entity_id
_entity_poly.type
_entity_poly.pdbx_seq_one_letter_code
_entity_poly.pdbx_strand_id
1 'polypeptide(L)'
;MEVAATADSNSIASSPVPQHLQALERANRVRLARAALKRSIASGETPITKVITDCPWQTESMTLSELLRSQSRWGRTRTRKLLASVGLSENKRLDTLTERQRMLLVSQLRPH
;
A
#
# COMPACT_ATOMS: atom_id res chain seq x y z
N MET A 1 -54.94 -31.71 -29.22
CA MET A 1 -54.09 -30.73 -29.93
C MET A 1 -53.67 -29.71 -28.89
N GLU A 2 -52.38 -29.74 -28.57
CA GLU A 2 -51.76 -29.31 -27.32
C GLU A 2 -51.29 -27.86 -27.43
N VAL A 3 -51.80 -26.97 -26.58
CA VAL A 3 -51.23 -25.63 -26.38
C VAL A 3 -50.49 -25.63 -25.06
N ALA A 4 -49.21 -25.94 -25.16
CA ALA A 4 -48.27 -25.98 -24.04
C ALA A 4 -48.15 -24.58 -23.41
N ALA A 5 -48.46 -24.52 -22.12
CA ALA A 5 -48.03 -23.46 -21.24
C ALA A 5 -46.52 -23.57 -21.04
N THR A 6 -45.77 -22.54 -21.41
CA THR A 6 -44.38 -22.35 -20.98
C THR A 6 -44.31 -21.18 -20.02
N ALA A 7 -44.29 -21.53 -18.74
CA ALA A 7 -43.90 -20.65 -17.66
C ALA A 7 -42.38 -20.53 -17.58
N ASP A 8 -41.95 -19.36 -17.10
CA ASP A 8 -40.73 -19.07 -16.36
C ASP A 8 -39.36 -19.18 -17.04
N SER A 9 -38.76 -18.01 -17.23
CA SER A 9 -37.35 -17.78 -16.94
C SER A 9 -37.20 -16.35 -16.40
N ASN A 10 -37.66 -16.15 -15.17
CA ASN A 10 -37.38 -14.96 -14.38
C ASN A 10 -35.86 -14.90 -14.13
N SER A 11 -35.13 -14.23 -15.02
CA SER A 11 -33.73 -13.89 -14.81
C SER A 11 -33.67 -12.89 -13.66
N ILE A 12 -33.51 -13.39 -12.44
CA ILE A 12 -33.16 -12.59 -11.27
C ILE A 12 -31.72 -12.12 -11.53
N ALA A 13 -31.58 -11.03 -12.27
CA ALA A 13 -30.34 -10.33 -12.44
C ALA A 13 -29.93 -9.83 -11.04
N SER A 14 -29.02 -10.54 -10.40
CA SER A 14 -28.31 -10.10 -9.20
C SER A 14 -27.78 -8.70 -9.49
N SER A 15 -28.40 -7.67 -8.91
CA SER A 15 -27.98 -6.29 -9.11
C SER A 15 -26.52 -6.17 -8.67
N PRO A 16 -25.60 -5.72 -9.55
CA PRO A 16 -24.18 -5.67 -9.22
C PRO A 16 -23.98 -4.78 -7.99
N VAL A 17 -23.16 -5.26 -7.04
CA VAL A 17 -22.82 -4.51 -5.82
C VAL A 17 -22.43 -3.08 -6.22
N PRO A 18 -23.08 -2.04 -5.64
CA PRO A 18 -22.80 -0.66 -5.98
C PRO A 18 -21.30 -0.35 -5.98
N GLN A 19 -20.82 0.33 -7.03
CA GLN A 19 -19.40 0.62 -7.25
C GLN A 19 -18.75 1.29 -6.02
N HIS A 20 -19.49 2.14 -5.30
CA HIS A 20 -19.01 2.80 -4.09
C HIS A 20 -18.69 1.80 -2.95
N LEU A 21 -19.47 0.72 -2.80
CA LEU A 21 -19.20 -0.33 -1.81
C LEU A 21 -17.94 -1.11 -2.18
N GLN A 22 -17.78 -1.46 -3.46
CA GLN A 22 -16.57 -2.11 -3.95
C GLN A 22 -15.33 -1.23 -3.78
N ALA A 23 -15.45 0.09 -3.99
CA ALA A 23 -14.37 1.04 -3.75
C ALA A 23 -14.04 1.16 -2.26
N LEU A 24 -15.05 1.19 -1.39
CA LEU A 24 -14.89 1.23 0.06
C LEU A 24 -14.20 -0.02 0.59
N GLU A 25 -14.60 -1.20 0.10
CA GLU A 25 -13.99 -2.48 0.47
C GLU A 25 -12.50 -2.52 0.07
N ARG A 26 -12.18 -2.13 -1.17
CA ARG A 26 -10.80 -1.99 -1.63
C ARG A 26 -10.00 -1.01 -0.75
N ALA A 27 -10.58 0.13 -0.41
CA ALA A 27 -9.93 1.12 0.47
C ALA A 27 -9.71 0.57 1.89
N ASN A 28 -10.67 -0.16 2.45
CA ASN A 28 -10.53 -0.85 3.73
C ASN A 28 -9.40 -1.88 3.69
N ARG A 29 -9.35 -2.71 2.64
CA ARG A 29 -8.29 -3.72 2.44
C ARG A 29 -6.91 -3.08 2.43
N VAL A 30 -6.71 -1.99 1.70
CA VAL A 30 -5.45 -1.24 1.69
C VAL A 30 -5.13 -0.68 3.07
N ARG A 31 -6.10 -0.04 3.75
CA ARG A 31 -5.90 0.55 5.09
C ARG A 31 -5.48 -0.49 6.13
N LEU A 32 -6.16 -1.64 6.18
CA LEU A 32 -5.86 -2.71 7.12
C LEU A 32 -4.48 -3.31 6.87
N ALA A 33 -4.19 -3.63 5.61
CA ALA A 33 -2.92 -4.23 5.24
C ALA A 33 -1.74 -3.25 5.47
N ARG A 34 -1.94 -1.95 5.23
CA ARG A 34 -0.99 -0.90 5.59
C ARG A 34 -0.78 -0.79 7.10
N ALA A 35 -1.86 -0.83 7.90
CA ALA A 35 -1.75 -0.78 9.35
C ALA A 35 -1.00 -2.00 9.92
N ALA A 36 -1.18 -3.18 9.34
CA ALA A 36 -0.40 -4.37 9.69
C ALA A 36 1.09 -4.20 9.36
N LEU A 37 1.40 -3.74 8.14
CA LEU A 37 2.77 -3.49 7.72
C LEU A 37 3.48 -2.47 8.62
N LYS A 38 2.81 -1.35 8.95
CA LYS A 38 3.37 -0.32 9.86
C LYS A 38 3.68 -0.89 11.25
N ARG A 39 2.81 -1.77 11.79
CA ARG A 39 3.06 -2.44 13.07
C ARG A 39 4.27 -3.36 13.00
N SER A 40 4.41 -4.16 11.94
CA SER A 40 5.54 -5.07 11.76
C SER A 40 6.87 -4.34 11.55
N ILE A 41 6.85 -3.18 10.86
CA ILE A 41 8.01 -2.29 10.76
C ILE A 41 8.37 -1.70 12.13
N ALA A 42 7.36 -1.28 12.92
CA ALA A 42 7.57 -0.69 14.22
C ALA A 42 8.13 -1.69 15.24
N SER A 43 7.70 -2.97 15.18
CA SER A 43 8.24 -4.05 16.02
C SER A 43 9.60 -4.57 15.57
N GLY A 44 10.03 -4.25 14.35
CA GLY A 44 11.29 -4.70 13.76
C GLY A 44 11.21 -6.07 13.08
N GLU A 45 10.05 -6.72 13.08
CA GLU A 45 9.80 -7.98 12.36
C GLU A 45 10.01 -7.84 10.84
N THR A 46 9.57 -6.72 10.27
CA THR A 46 9.76 -6.43 8.85
C THR A 46 10.79 -5.32 8.67
N PRO A 47 11.97 -5.61 8.09
CA PRO A 47 12.98 -4.60 7.85
C PRO A 47 12.50 -3.62 6.77
N ILE A 48 12.66 -2.32 7.04
CA ILE A 48 12.21 -1.26 6.13
C ILE A 48 12.86 -1.33 4.75
N THR A 49 14.11 -1.81 4.70
CA THR A 49 14.89 -1.98 3.47
C THR A 49 14.20 -2.96 2.54
N LYS A 50 13.71 -4.08 3.06
CA LYS A 50 12.93 -5.06 2.31
C LYS A 50 11.66 -4.45 1.74
N VAL A 51 10.95 -3.64 2.52
CA VAL A 51 9.72 -2.97 2.04
C VAL A 51 10.00 -2.00 0.90
N ILE A 52 11.12 -1.27 0.97
CA ILE A 52 11.54 -0.34 -0.10
C ILE A 52 11.95 -1.12 -1.35
N THR A 53 12.63 -2.26 -1.22
CA THR A 53 13.04 -3.10 -2.35
C THR A 53 11.85 -3.81 -2.99
N ASP A 54 11.01 -4.47 -2.20
CA ASP A 54 9.92 -5.30 -2.71
C ASP A 54 8.70 -4.48 -3.15
N CYS A 55 8.55 -3.24 -2.63
CA CYS A 55 7.44 -2.33 -2.93
C CYS A 55 6.07 -3.03 -2.96
N PRO A 56 5.64 -3.64 -1.84
CA PRO A 56 4.42 -4.42 -1.80
C PRO A 56 3.18 -3.53 -2.04
N TRP A 57 2.13 -4.08 -2.63
CA TRP A 57 0.96 -3.34 -3.14
C TRP A 57 0.32 -2.35 -2.13
N GLN A 58 0.36 -2.64 -0.83
CA GLN A 58 -0.19 -1.75 0.21
C GLN A 58 0.54 -0.39 0.28
N THR A 59 1.77 -0.35 -0.21
CA THR A 59 2.69 0.78 -0.16
C THR A 59 2.69 1.66 -1.40
N GLU A 60 2.02 1.25 -2.49
CA GLU A 60 2.00 1.97 -3.77
C GLU A 60 1.65 3.46 -3.59
N SER A 61 0.59 3.73 -2.84
CA SER A 61 0.14 5.11 -2.55
C SER A 61 0.76 5.74 -1.30
N MET A 62 1.68 5.05 -0.61
CA MET A 62 2.37 5.62 0.55
C MET A 62 3.48 6.57 0.12
N THR A 63 3.68 7.61 0.92
CA THR A 63 4.86 8.47 0.77
C THR A 63 6.07 7.89 1.50
N LEU A 64 7.27 8.26 1.06
CA LEU A 64 8.52 7.95 1.76
C LEU A 64 8.48 8.41 3.22
N SER A 65 7.91 9.59 3.49
CA SER A 65 7.82 10.12 4.85
C SER A 65 6.92 9.28 5.75
N GLU A 66 5.81 8.74 5.24
CA GLU A 66 4.92 7.88 6.00
C GLU A 66 5.57 6.53 6.31
N LEU A 67 6.26 5.97 5.32
CA LEU A 67 6.96 4.70 5.47
C LEU A 67 8.09 4.81 6.50
N LEU A 68 9.00 5.77 6.32
CA LEU A 68 10.17 5.92 7.18
C LEU A 68 9.79 6.23 8.63
N ARG A 69 8.74 7.03 8.86
CA ARG A 69 8.22 7.33 10.20
C ARG A 69 7.48 6.16 10.86
N SER A 70 7.23 5.07 10.14
CA SER A 70 6.65 3.86 10.74
C SER A 70 7.68 3.03 11.52
N GLN A 71 8.98 3.32 11.35
CA GLN A 71 10.05 2.69 12.13
C GLN A 71 10.10 3.25 13.56
N SER A 72 10.48 2.40 14.52
CA SER A 72 10.74 2.83 15.89
C SER A 72 11.90 3.84 15.93
N ARG A 73 11.76 4.93 16.72
CA ARG A 73 12.77 6.00 16.87
C ARG A 73 13.01 6.85 15.60
N TRP A 74 12.09 6.83 14.63
CA TRP A 74 12.16 7.68 13.43
C TRP A 74 11.13 8.81 13.46
N GLY A 75 11.60 10.02 13.77
CA GLY A 75 10.80 11.25 13.71
C GLY A 75 10.93 12.02 12.40
N ARG A 76 10.24 13.17 12.32
CA ARG A 76 10.26 14.09 11.17
C ARG A 76 11.69 14.55 10.82
N THR A 77 12.48 14.94 11.82
CA THR A 77 13.85 15.43 11.62
C THR A 77 14.77 14.39 10.99
N ARG A 78 14.74 13.15 11.48
CA ARG A 78 15.58 12.06 10.97
C ARG A 78 15.18 11.67 9.55
N THR A 79 13.87 11.60 9.30
CA THR A 79 13.30 11.33 7.98
C THR A 79 13.73 12.37 6.96
N ARG A 80 13.56 13.67 7.28
CA ARG A 80 13.95 14.76 6.39
C ARG A 80 15.46 14.76 6.11
N LYS A 81 16.29 14.54 7.12
CA LYS A 81 17.75 14.46 6.96
C LYS A 81 18.17 13.34 6.00
N LEU A 82 17.60 12.14 6.15
CA LEU A 82 17.89 11.01 5.26
C LEU A 82 17.44 11.30 3.82
N LEU A 83 16.21 11.78 3.63
CA LEU A 83 15.70 12.02 2.29
C LEU A 83 16.47 13.14 1.58
N ALA A 84 16.87 14.18 2.33
CA ALA A 84 17.72 15.25 1.81
C ALA A 84 19.09 14.73 1.36
N SER A 85 19.72 13.79 2.09
CA SER A 85 21.03 13.25 1.69
C SER A 85 20.97 12.38 0.42
N VAL A 86 19.79 11.84 0.10
CA VAL A 86 19.52 11.02 -1.10
C VAL A 86 18.93 11.88 -2.24
N GLY A 87 18.58 13.14 -1.98
CA GLY A 87 17.94 14.03 -2.95
C GLY A 87 16.48 13.67 -3.26
N LEU A 88 15.75 13.06 -2.31
CA LEU A 88 14.35 12.66 -2.45
C LEU A 88 13.41 13.58 -1.66
N SER A 89 12.20 13.78 -2.19
CA SER A 89 11.14 14.54 -1.49
C SER A 89 10.40 13.66 -0.48
N GLU A 90 10.02 14.24 0.67
CA GLU A 90 9.20 13.60 1.71
C GLU A 90 7.86 13.06 1.18
N ASN A 91 7.27 13.78 0.23
CA ASN A 91 5.97 13.45 -0.35
C ASN A 91 6.06 12.52 -1.55
N LYS A 92 7.28 12.14 -1.97
CA LYS A 92 7.47 11.21 -3.07
C LYS A 92 6.86 9.86 -2.70
N ARG A 93 6.08 9.29 -3.62
CA ARG A 93 5.46 7.97 -3.44
C ARG A 93 6.42 6.85 -3.76
N LEU A 94 6.22 5.70 -3.12
CA LEU A 94 7.07 4.52 -3.32
C LEU A 94 7.00 3.98 -4.74
N ASP A 95 5.80 3.96 -5.35
CA ASP A 95 5.57 3.49 -6.72
C ASP A 95 6.40 4.26 -7.77
N THR A 96 6.67 5.54 -7.55
CA THR A 96 7.44 6.41 -8.46
C THR A 96 8.95 6.34 -8.28
N LEU A 97 9.45 5.48 -7.39
CA LEU A 97 10.89 5.33 -7.19
C LEU A 97 11.51 4.51 -8.31
N THR A 98 12.58 5.03 -8.90
CA THR A 98 13.42 4.23 -9.79
C THR A 98 14.24 3.25 -8.97
N GLU A 99 14.67 2.16 -9.61
CA GLU A 99 15.48 1.15 -8.94
C GLU A 99 16.77 1.74 -8.34
N ARG A 100 17.42 2.64 -9.07
CA ARG A 100 18.59 3.38 -8.59
C ARG A 100 18.27 4.17 -7.31
N GLN A 101 17.12 4.82 -7.23
CA GLN A 101 16.71 5.58 -6.05
C GLN A 101 16.39 4.67 -4.86
N ARG A 102 15.76 3.51 -5.10
CA ARG A 102 15.52 2.49 -4.07
C ARG A 102 16.83 2.01 -3.48
N MET A 103 17.78 1.60 -4.33
CA MET A 103 19.09 1.11 -3.88
C MET A 103 19.89 2.18 -3.14
N LEU A 104 19.85 3.44 -3.61
CA LEU A 104 20.53 4.54 -2.91
C LEU A 104 19.90 4.79 -1.54
N LEU A 105 18.57 4.79 -1.43
CA LEU A 105 17.87 4.94 -0.14
C LEU A 105 18.18 3.79 0.82
N VAL A 106 18.15 2.54 0.33
CA VAL A 106 18.49 1.34 1.12
C VAL A 106 19.93 1.40 1.62
N SER A 107 20.89 1.84 0.80
CA SER A 107 22.29 1.97 1.20
C SER A 107 22.53 2.95 2.38
N GLN A 108 21.65 3.94 2.53
CA GLN A 108 21.73 4.93 3.62
C GLN A 108 20.99 4.48 4.89
N LEU A 109 20.10 3.49 4.78
CA LEU A 109 19.41 2.88 5.89
C LEU A 109 20.34 1.81 6.49
N ARG A 110 20.94 2.10 7.65
CA ARG A 110 21.72 1.08 8.37
C ARG A 110 20.84 -0.14 8.62
N PRO A 111 21.32 -1.37 8.35
CA PRO A 111 20.62 -2.57 8.79
C PRO A 111 20.55 -2.53 10.32
N HIS A 112 19.33 -2.66 10.83
CA HIS A 112 19.07 -2.90 12.25
C HIS A 112 19.01 -4.40 12.49
#